data_AF-A0A9P7YU96-F1
#
_entry.id   AF-A0A9P7YU96-F1
#
_cell.length_a   1.000
_cell.length_b   1.000
_cell.length_c   1.000
_cell.angle_alpha   90.00
_cell.angle_beta   90.00
_cell.angle_gamma   90.00
#
_symmetry.space_group_name_H-M   'P 1'
#
loop_
_entity.id
_entity.type
_entity.pdbx_description
1 polymer ?
#
loop_
_entity_poly.entity_id
_entity_poly.type
_entity_poly.pdbx_seq_one_letter_code
_entity_poly.pdbx_strand_id
1 'polypeptide(L)' 'MVNINRCFDDETYSNLTIKCHNRSWKVHRVVVCSQSKVLHVAYMAGFKVGIS' A
#
# COMPACT_ATOMS: atom_id res chain seq x y z
N MET A 1 8.67 15.50 14.85
CA MET A 1 8.34 15.53 13.41
C MET A 1 8.49 14.11 12.87
N VAL A 2 7.39 13.44 12.52
CA VAL A 2 7.42 12.07 12.00
C VAL A 2 7.81 12.14 10.53
N ASN A 3 8.95 11.55 10.16
CA ASN A 3 9.40 11.50 8.76
C ASN A 3 8.75 10.29 8.07
N ILE A 4 7.81 10.55 7.16
CA ILE A 4 7.03 9.51 6.46
C ILE A 4 7.92 8.52 5.71
N ASN A 5 9.11 8.94 5.28
CA ASN A 5 10.05 8.09 4.54
C ASN A 5 10.63 6.97 5.41
N ARG A 6 10.79 7.17 6.72
CA ARG A 6 11.27 6.09 7.62
C ARG A 6 10.20 5.02 7.86
N CYS A 7 8.92 5.38 7.78
CA CYS A 7 7.83 4.42 7.96
C CYS A 7 7.79 3.38 6.84
N PHE A 8 8.25 3.73 5.64
CA PHE A 8 8.40 2.79 4.52
C PHE A 8 9.49 1.74 4.75
N ASP A 9 10.53 2.07 5.53
CA ASP A 9 11.68 1.19 5.77
C ASP A 9 11.39 0.22 6.94
N ASP A 10 10.81 0.74 8.03
CA ASP A 10 10.50 -0.03 9.25
C ASP A 10 9.15 -0.76 9.19
N GLU A 11 8.43 -0.70 8.07
CA GLU A 11 7.07 -1.25 7.86
C GLU A 11 6.02 -0.81 8.91
N THR A 12 6.36 0.15 9.77
CA THR A 12 5.58 0.50 10.95
C THR A 12 4.33 1.26 10.52
N TYR A 13 3.13 0.75 10.85
CA TYR A 13 1.82 1.20 10.35
C TYR A 13 1.50 0.88 8.88
N SER A 14 2.18 -0.11 8.29
CA SER A 14 1.85 -0.59 6.93
C SER A 14 0.55 -1.39 6.94
N ASN A 15 -0.51 -0.83 6.35
CA ASN A 15 -1.84 -1.44 6.31
C ASN A 15 -2.26 -1.88 4.88
N LEU A 16 -1.28 -1.97 3.97
CA LEU A 16 -1.50 -2.41 2.59
C LEU A 16 -0.26 -3.17 2.10
N THR A 17 -0.48 -4.31 1.45
CA THR A 17 0.58 -5.03 0.73
C THR A 17 0.24 -5.04 -0.75
N ILE A 18 1.13 -4.49 -1.57
CA ILE A 18 1.04 -4.58 -3.03
C ILE A 18 1.90 -5.76 -3.46
N LYS A 19 1.30 -6.77 -4.08
CA LYS A 19 2.02 -7.89 -4.68
C LYS A 19 1.96 -7.79 -6.19
N CYS A 20 3.12 -7.79 -6.84
CA CYS A 20 3.24 -7.93 -8.28
C CYS A 20 4.16 -9.11 -8.57
N HIS A 21 3.59 -10.22 -9.05
CA HIS A 21 4.31 -11.44 -9.38
C HIS A 21 5.21 -11.90 -8.21
N ASN A 22 6.54 -11.82 -8.35
CA ASN A 22 7.50 -12.29 -7.34
C ASN A 22 7.97 -11.19 -6.37
N ARG A 23 7.36 -10.00 -6.38
CA ARG A 23 7.70 -8.91 -5.46
C ARG A 23 6.50 -8.46 -4.67
N SER A 24 6.73 -8.22 -3.39
CA SER A 24 5.73 -7.72 -2.45
C SER A 24 6.29 -6.48 -1.77
N TRP A 25 5.49 -5.42 -1.67
CA TRP A 25 5.82 -4.20 -0.95
C TRP A 25 4.78 -3.94 0.12
N LYS A 26 5.21 -3.79 1.38
CA LYS A 26 4.36 -3.27 2.44
C LYS A 26 4.41 -1.75 2.38
N VAL A 27 3.23 -1.13 2.32
CA VAL A 27 3.08 0.30 2.05
C VAL A 27 1.95 0.88 2.90
N HIS A 28 2.00 2.18 3.14
CA HIS A 28 0.94 2.89 3.83
C HIS A 28 -0.19 3.26 2.88
N ARG A 29 -1.41 2.82 3.18
CA ARG A 29 -2.61 3.13 2.41
C ARG A 29 -2.76 4.63 2.18
N VAL A 30 -2.50 5.46 3.19
CA VAL A 30 -2.64 6.92 3.09
C VAL A 30 -1.73 7.51 2.00
N VAL A 31 -0.51 7.00 1.84
CA VAL A 31 0.43 7.48 0.82
C VAL A 31 0.04 6.94 -0.56
N VAL A 32 -0.26 5.64 -0.67
CA VAL A 32 -0.60 5.03 -1.96
C VAL A 32 -1.91 5.60 -2.53
N CYS A 33 -2.92 5.77 -1.69
CA CYS A 33 -4.21 6.32 -2.08
C CYS A 33 -4.16 7.81 -2.41
N SER A 34 -3.26 8.58 -1.78
CA SER A 34 -3.09 9.99 -2.11
C SER A 34 -2.32 10.18 -3.42
N GLN A 35 -1.35 9.31 -3.71
CA GLN A 35 -0.52 9.38 -4.90
C GLN A 35 -1.16 8.76 -6.15
N SER A 36 -2.13 7.85 -5.99
CA SER A 36 -2.80 7.19 -7.12
C SER A 36 -4.28 7.01 -6.90
N LYS A 37 -5.08 7.70 -7.73
CA LYS A 37 -6.54 7.55 -7.78
C LYS A 37 -6.97 6.14 -8.18
N VAL A 38 -6.20 5.46 -9.04
CA VAL A 38 -6.49 4.09 -9.47
C VAL A 38 -6.35 3.12 -8.30
N LEU A 39 -5.27 3.23 -7.53
CA LEU A 39 -5.06 2.38 -6.36
C LEU A 39 -6.03 2.72 -5.22
N HIS A 40 -6.42 3.99 -5.10
CA HIS A 40 -7.49 4.41 -4.20
C HIS A 40 -8.81 3.73 -4.55
N VAL A 41 -9.27 3.85 -5.80
CA VAL A 41 -10.53 3.24 -6.25
C VAL A 41 -10.47 1.73 -6.16
N ALA A 42 -9.36 1.09 -6.56
CA ALA A 42 -9.18 -0.35 -6.42
C ALA A 42 -9.35 -0.79 -4.96
N TYR A 43 -8.70 -0.11 -4.02
CA TYR A 43 -8.85 -0.44 -2.60
C TYR A 43 -10.30 -0.21 -2.11
N MET A 44 -10.93 0.93 -2.43
CA MET A 44 -12.28 1.26 -1.95
C MET A 44 -13.36 0.38 -2.57
N ALA A 45 -13.18 -0.03 -3.83
CA ALA A 45 -14.10 -0.91 -4.55
C ALA A 45 -14.00 -2.37 -4.07
N GLY A 46 -13.19 -2.66 -3.04
CA GLY A 46 -13.04 -3.99 -2.48
C GLY A 46 -12.31 -4.95 -3.42
N PHE A 47 -11.32 -4.44 -4.18
CA PHE A 47 -10.51 -5.27 -5.09
C PHE A 47 -9.86 -6.42 -4.31
N LYS A 48 -10.45 -7.62 -4.43
CA LYS A 48 -9.90 -8.87 -3.92
C LYS A 48 -8.80 -9.29 -4.87
N VAL A 49 -7.59 -8.81 -4.62
CA VAL A 49 -6.40 -9.32 -5.31
C VAL A 49 -6.34 -10.83 -5.05
N GLY A 50 -6.24 -11.60 -6.14
CA GLY A 50 -6.39 -13.06 -6.12
C GLY A 50 -5.53 -13.71 -5.06
N ILE A 51 -6.18 -14.48 -4.19
CA ILE A 51 -5.58 -15.58 -3.46
C ILE A 51 -4.96 -16.53 -4.49
N SER A 52 -3.64 -16.58 -4.52
CA SER A 52 -2.86 -17.73 -4.97
C SER A 52 -1.76 -18.01 -3.97
#